data_AF-A0A8T4YL45-F1
#
_entry.id   AF-A0A8T4YL45-F1
#
_cell.length_a   1.000
_cell.length_b   1.000
_cell.length_c   1.000
_cell.angle_alpha   90.00
_cell.angle_beta   90.00
_cell.angle_gamma   90.00
#
_symmetry.space_group_name_H-M   'P 1'
#
loop_
_entity.id
_entity.type
_entity.pdbx_description
1 polymer ?
#
loop_
_entity_poly.entity_id
_entity_poly.type
_entity_poly.pdbx_seq_one_letter_code
_entity_poly.pdbx_strand_id
1 'polypeptide(L)'
;MDEQVRTKFLGDLGKYLLTWHLRSKFGINVSLVKVEGIDLLCRDEEGVLFPKGMYMAIGVRTRERVKDKADETVKVDWDKIEEASKKWNAIPYFAYIRIAPENGDATFFLFPISKAKTYGKKFNMRMVAQGLSNILFKIMFEPYPQLRDWRVTN
;
A
#
# COMPACT_ATOMS: atom_id res chain seq x y z
N MET A 1 -22.00 5.89 4.79
CA MET A 1 -20.90 5.40 5.65
C MET A 1 -20.18 6.61 6.21
N ASP A 2 -19.94 6.66 7.52
CA ASP A 2 -19.15 7.71 8.17
C ASP A 2 -17.75 7.82 7.53
N GLU A 3 -17.24 9.03 7.34
CA GLU A 3 -15.93 9.30 6.73
C GLU A 3 -14.77 8.66 7.52
N GLN A 4 -14.88 8.59 8.85
CA GLN A 4 -13.92 7.91 9.70
C GLN A 4 -13.94 6.40 9.45
N VAL A 5 -15.13 5.80 9.33
CA VAL A 5 -15.32 4.38 9.04
C VAL A 5 -14.77 4.05 7.65
N ARG A 6 -15.06 4.88 6.63
CA ARG A 6 -14.51 4.73 5.28
C ARG A 6 -12.99 4.75 5.28
N THR A 7 -12.39 5.73 5.96
CA THR A 7 -10.94 5.91 5.98
C THR A 7 -10.26 4.73 6.66
N LYS A 8 -10.82 4.25 7.77
CA LYS A 8 -10.31 3.07 8.48
C LYS A 8 -10.43 1.81 7.62
N PHE A 9 -11.60 1.59 7.03
CA PHE A 9 -11.85 0.45 6.15
C PHE A 9 -10.87 0.41 4.97
N LEU A 10 -10.69 1.53 4.25
CA LEU A 10 -9.73 1.62 3.14
C LEU A 10 -8.29 1.39 3.61
N GLY A 11 -7.94 1.93 4.77
CA GLY A 11 -6.63 1.70 5.39
C GLY A 11 -6.36 0.21 5.62
N ASP A 12 -7.30 -0.50 6.23
CA ASP A 12 -7.18 -1.93 6.51
C ASP A 12 -7.20 -2.77 5.22
N LEU A 13 -8.08 -2.45 4.27
CA LEU A 13 -8.16 -3.13 2.96
C LEU A 13 -6.80 -3.09 2.24
N GLY A 14 -6.17 -1.93 2.15
CA GLY A 14 -4.88 -1.79 1.50
C GLY A 14 -3.78 -2.61 2.18
N LYS A 15 -3.73 -2.61 3.52
CA LYS A 15 -2.76 -3.42 4.29
C LYS A 15 -2.94 -4.91 4.03
N TYR A 16 -4.17 -5.39 4.02
CA TYR A 16 -4.46 -6.81 3.75
C TYR A 16 -4.13 -7.22 2.33
N LEU A 17 -4.49 -6.41 1.32
CA LEU A 17 -4.16 -6.70 -0.08
C LEU A 17 -2.63 -6.72 -0.30
N LEU A 18 -1.90 -5.75 0.25
CA LEU A 18 -0.44 -5.73 0.17
C LEU A 18 0.17 -6.96 0.86
N THR A 19 -0.28 -7.28 2.07
CA THR A 19 0.16 -8.47 2.82
C THR A 19 -0.07 -9.75 2.03
N TRP A 20 -1.27 -9.93 1.50
CA TRP A 20 -1.63 -11.10 0.69
C TRP A 20 -0.73 -11.21 -0.53
N HIS A 21 -0.51 -10.11 -1.24
CA HIS A 21 0.30 -10.12 -2.46
C HIS A 21 1.76 -10.45 -2.17
N LEU A 22 2.37 -9.80 -1.15
CA LEU A 22 3.75 -10.06 -0.75
C LEU A 22 3.96 -11.54 -0.35
N ARG A 23 3.01 -12.11 0.39
CA ARG A 23 3.07 -13.53 0.80
C ARG A 23 2.83 -14.50 -0.35
N SER A 24 1.75 -14.31 -1.10
CA SER A 24 1.27 -15.30 -2.08
C SER A 24 2.01 -15.26 -3.41
N LYS A 25 2.55 -14.10 -3.81
CA LYS A 25 3.25 -13.92 -5.09
C LYS A 25 4.76 -13.89 -4.95
N PHE A 26 5.28 -13.35 -3.86
CA PHE A 26 6.72 -13.23 -3.65
C PHE A 26 7.27 -14.16 -2.57
N GLY A 27 6.41 -14.90 -1.84
CA GLY A 27 6.87 -15.79 -0.76
C GLY A 27 7.48 -15.06 0.45
N ILE A 28 7.23 -13.75 0.57
CA ILE A 28 7.83 -12.92 1.62
C ILE A 28 7.07 -13.15 2.94
N ASN A 29 7.79 -13.35 4.03
CA ASN A 29 7.19 -13.43 5.36
C ASN A 29 6.73 -12.04 5.78
N VAL A 30 5.43 -11.90 6.07
CA VAL A 30 4.82 -10.61 6.45
C VAL A 30 3.99 -10.75 7.71
N SER A 31 4.24 -9.85 8.66
CA SER A 31 3.49 -9.67 9.90
C SER A 31 2.83 -8.30 9.93
N LEU A 32 1.55 -8.25 10.27
CA LEU A 32 0.86 -7.00 10.59
C LEU A 32 1.30 -6.52 11.97
N VAL A 33 1.74 -5.27 12.06
CA VAL A 33 2.20 -4.66 13.31
C VAL A 33 1.28 -3.50 13.71
N LYS A 34 0.97 -3.43 15.01
CA LYS A 34 0.17 -2.33 15.61
C LYS A 34 1.10 -1.33 16.29
N VAL A 35 2.09 -0.83 15.56
CA VAL A 35 3.05 0.16 16.07
C VAL A 35 2.85 1.45 15.28
N GLU A 36 2.82 2.59 15.97
CA GLU A 36 2.68 3.86 15.27
C GLU A 36 3.83 4.06 14.27
N GLY A 37 3.49 4.47 13.04
CA GLY A 37 4.44 4.69 11.94
C GLY A 37 4.66 3.49 11.02
N ILE A 38 4.48 2.25 11.49
CA ILE A 38 4.69 1.05 10.68
C ILE A 38 3.46 0.16 10.70
N ASP A 39 3.06 -0.36 9.55
CA ASP A 39 1.88 -1.21 9.41
C ASP A 39 2.27 -2.68 9.16
N LEU A 40 3.40 -2.90 8.50
CA LEU A 40 3.92 -4.23 8.16
C LEU A 40 5.38 -4.37 8.58
N LEU A 41 5.73 -5.55 9.06
CA LEU A 41 7.11 -6.01 9.20
C LEU A 41 7.31 -7.22 8.28
N CYS A 42 8.24 -7.10 7.35
CA CYS A 42 8.49 -8.09 6.31
C CYS A 42 9.91 -8.66 6.43
N ARG A 43 10.12 -9.89 5.97
CA ARG A 43 11.43 -10.49 5.77
C ARG A 43 11.43 -11.34 4.51
N ASP A 44 12.33 -11.02 3.59
CA ASP A 44 12.48 -11.69 2.30
C ASP A 44 13.69 -12.62 2.38
N GLU A 45 13.43 -13.91 2.58
CA GLU A 45 14.50 -14.90 2.76
C GLU A 45 15.21 -15.22 1.44
N GLU A 46 14.59 -14.95 0.29
CA GLU A 46 15.11 -15.29 -1.03
C GLU A 46 15.74 -14.08 -1.74
N GLY A 47 15.41 -12.86 -1.30
CA GLY A 47 15.90 -11.62 -1.87
C GLY A 47 15.21 -11.24 -3.19
N VAL A 48 13.93 -11.61 -3.34
CA VAL A 48 13.13 -11.39 -4.56
C VAL A 48 12.81 -9.91 -4.77
N LEU A 49 12.42 -9.22 -3.70
CA LEU A 49 12.01 -7.82 -3.72
C LEU A 49 12.86 -6.95 -2.78
N PHE A 50 13.32 -7.52 -1.68
CA PHE A 50 14.07 -6.82 -0.64
C PHE A 50 15.47 -7.41 -0.43
N PRO A 51 16.37 -6.73 0.29
CA PRO A 51 17.65 -7.32 0.67
C PRO A 51 17.46 -8.63 1.46
N LYS A 52 18.14 -9.68 1.00
CA LYS A 52 18.01 -11.04 1.51
C LYS A 52 18.20 -11.10 3.04
N GLY A 53 17.24 -11.69 3.72
CA GLY A 53 17.28 -11.98 5.16
C GLY A 53 17.16 -10.77 6.07
N MET A 54 17.02 -9.55 5.54
CA MET A 54 16.86 -8.33 6.33
C MET A 54 15.39 -8.09 6.68
N TYR A 55 15.14 -7.35 7.77
CA TYR A 55 13.79 -6.89 8.11
C TYR A 55 13.47 -5.59 7.38
N MET A 56 12.23 -5.48 6.90
CA MET A 56 11.69 -4.28 6.27
C MET A 56 10.47 -3.83 7.05
N ALA A 57 10.46 -2.58 7.47
CA ALA A 57 9.33 -1.97 8.17
C ALA A 57 8.61 -1.03 7.21
N ILE A 58 7.34 -1.32 6.91
CA ILE A 58 6.58 -0.62 5.87
C ILE A 58 5.45 0.18 6.52
N GLY A 59 5.47 1.50 6.32
CA GLY A 59 4.30 2.35 6.57
C GLY A 59 3.38 2.35 5.35
N VAL A 60 2.09 2.10 5.55
CA VAL A 60 1.10 1.95 4.48
C VAL A 60 0.13 3.13 4.48
N ARG A 61 -0.13 3.69 3.30
CA ARG A 61 -1.18 4.70 3.11
C ARG A 61 -2.06 4.33 1.93
N THR A 62 -3.34 4.15 2.21
CA THR A 62 -4.36 3.90 1.20
C THR A 62 -5.17 5.16 0.95
N ARG A 63 -5.43 5.46 -0.32
CA ARG A 63 -6.35 6.51 -0.75
C ARG A 63 -7.20 6.02 -1.90
N GLU A 64 -8.44 6.45 -1.87
CA GLU A 64 -9.35 6.35 -2.99
C GLU A 64 -9.10 7.55 -3.91
N ARG A 65 -8.98 7.29 -5.21
CA ARG A 65 -8.94 8.30 -6.25
C ARG A 65 -10.28 9.01 -6.30
N VAL A 66 -10.25 10.33 -6.40
CA VAL A 66 -11.44 11.15 -6.60
C VAL A 66 -11.27 11.82 -7.96
N LYS A 67 -12.15 11.50 -8.93
CA LYS A 67 -12.06 11.96 -10.33
C LYS A 67 -11.76 13.45 -10.49
N ASP A 68 -12.32 14.29 -9.61
CA ASP A 68 -12.25 15.75 -9.73
C ASP A 68 -11.19 16.41 -8.84
N LYS A 69 -10.40 15.65 -8.08
CA LYS A 69 -9.32 16.22 -7.27
C LYS A 69 -8.02 16.20 -8.05
N ALA A 70 -7.60 17.39 -8.47
CA ALA A 70 -6.32 17.62 -9.10
C ALA A 70 -5.15 17.12 -8.21
N ASP A 71 -5.15 17.45 -6.92
CA ASP A 71 -3.99 17.15 -6.06
C ASP A 71 -4.18 15.91 -5.19
N GLU A 72 -3.58 14.81 -5.62
CA GLU A 72 -3.37 13.61 -4.81
C GLU A 72 -2.08 13.76 -4.00
N THR A 73 -2.10 14.62 -2.98
CA THR A 73 -1.00 14.71 -2.02
C THR A 73 -1.35 14.02 -0.72
N VAL A 74 -0.40 13.28 -0.14
CA VAL A 74 -0.57 12.65 1.17
C VAL A 74 0.47 13.15 2.14
N LYS A 75 0.00 13.64 3.29
CA LYS A 75 0.88 13.94 4.42
C LYS A 75 1.36 12.62 5.01
N VAL A 76 2.67 12.40 4.94
CA VAL A 76 3.32 11.26 5.55
C VAL A 76 4.34 11.78 6.54
N ASP A 77 4.34 11.19 7.72
CA ASP A 77 5.32 11.50 8.77
C ASP A 77 6.48 10.50 8.62
N TRP A 78 7.47 10.87 7.80
CA TRP A 78 8.58 9.98 7.46
C TRP A 78 9.43 9.63 8.68
N ASP A 79 9.63 10.59 9.57
CA ASP A 79 10.47 10.44 10.76
C ASP A 79 9.88 9.39 11.70
N LYS A 80 8.54 9.39 11.86
CA LYS A 80 7.86 8.32 12.61
C LYS A 80 8.10 6.93 12.06
N ILE A 81 8.12 6.77 10.73
CA ILE A 81 8.38 5.45 10.13
C ILE A 81 9.83 5.04 10.38
N GLU A 82 10.78 5.95 10.20
CA GLU A 82 12.21 5.68 10.45
C GLU A 82 12.49 5.35 11.92
N GLU A 83 11.92 6.11 12.85
CA GLU A 83 12.02 5.85 14.29
C GLU A 83 11.42 4.51 14.68
N ALA A 84 10.23 4.17 14.17
CA ALA A 84 9.60 2.89 14.42
C ALA A 84 10.42 1.73 13.83
N SER A 85 11.07 1.94 12.67
CA SER A 85 11.90 0.93 12.01
C SER A 85 13.15 0.58 12.82
N LYS A 86 13.75 1.56 13.53
CA LYS A 86 14.91 1.33 14.42
C LYS A 86 14.63 0.31 15.52
N LYS A 87 13.40 0.28 16.06
CA LYS A 87 13.00 -0.68 17.12
C LYS A 87 13.14 -2.14 16.70
N TRP A 88 13.06 -2.40 15.40
CA TRP A 88 13.11 -3.74 14.82
C TRP A 88 14.40 -3.99 14.04
N ASN A 89 15.37 -3.06 14.08
CA ASN A 89 16.55 -3.06 13.21
C ASN A 89 16.17 -3.30 11.73
N ALA A 90 15.09 -2.65 11.29
CA ALA A 90 14.48 -2.87 9.98
C ALA A 90 14.77 -1.71 9.03
N ILE A 91 14.85 -2.00 7.74
CA ILE A 91 14.98 -1.00 6.68
C ILE A 91 13.62 -0.32 6.47
N PRO A 92 13.56 1.02 6.50
CA PRO A 92 12.30 1.74 6.40
C PRO A 92 11.81 1.82 4.94
N TYR A 93 10.56 1.42 4.75
CA TYR A 93 9.84 1.48 3.48
C TYR A 93 8.50 2.19 3.63
N PHE A 94 8.00 2.69 2.51
CA PHE A 94 6.70 3.32 2.38
C PHE A 94 5.92 2.67 1.24
N ALA A 95 4.69 2.26 1.53
CA ALA A 95 3.75 1.78 0.54
C ALA A 95 2.59 2.77 0.38
N TYR A 96 2.32 3.15 -0.87
CA TYR A 96 1.15 3.91 -1.23
C TYR A 96 0.21 3.05 -2.06
N ILE A 97 -1.08 3.06 -1.72
CA ILE A 97 -2.09 2.25 -2.38
C ILE A 97 -3.15 3.20 -2.91
N ARG A 98 -3.28 3.23 -4.23
CA ARG A 98 -4.28 4.01 -4.94
C ARG A 98 -5.40 3.09 -5.36
N ILE A 99 -6.60 3.30 -4.85
CA ILE A 99 -7.81 2.57 -5.26
C ILE A 99 -8.61 3.50 -6.16
N ALA A 100 -8.90 3.09 -7.39
CA ALA A 100 -9.74 3.83 -8.34
C ALA A 100 -10.97 2.95 -8.67
N PRO A 101 -12.03 3.02 -7.84
CA PRO A 101 -13.22 2.20 -8.03
C PRO A 101 -13.88 2.40 -9.39
N GLU A 102 -13.80 3.61 -9.95
CA GLU A 102 -14.37 3.96 -11.26
C GLU A 102 -13.80 3.14 -12.42
N ASN A 103 -12.58 2.64 -12.23
CA ASN A 103 -11.84 1.85 -13.21
C ASN A 103 -11.75 0.38 -12.79
N GLY A 104 -12.28 0.04 -11.61
CA GLY A 104 -12.08 -1.26 -10.99
C GLY A 104 -10.60 -1.58 -10.76
N ASP A 105 -9.73 -0.62 -10.45
CA ASP A 105 -8.30 -0.91 -10.27
C ASP A 105 -7.73 -0.42 -8.93
N ALA A 106 -6.75 -1.17 -8.43
CA ALA A 106 -5.91 -0.76 -7.31
C ALA A 106 -4.44 -0.86 -7.71
N THR A 107 -3.71 0.26 -7.63
CA THR A 107 -2.28 0.33 -7.92
C THR A 107 -1.49 0.46 -6.62
N PHE A 108 -0.50 -0.41 -6.46
CA PHE A 108 0.37 -0.48 -5.28
C PHE A 108 1.75 0.04 -5.65
N PHE A 109 2.23 0.99 -4.88
CA PHE A 109 3.56 1.57 -5.01
C PHE A 109 4.35 1.26 -3.74
N LEU A 110 5.64 0.99 -3.89
CA LEU A 110 6.51 0.64 -2.77
C LEU A 110 7.88 1.29 -2.94
N PHE A 111 8.37 1.93 -1.89
CA PHE A 111 9.61 2.72 -1.94
C PHE A 111 10.43 2.54 -0.67
N PRO A 112 11.76 2.47 -0.77
CA PRO A 112 12.62 2.87 0.34
C PRO A 112 12.27 4.32 0.75
N ILE A 113 12.28 4.63 2.05
CA ILE A 113 11.95 6.00 2.51
C ILE A 113 12.90 7.05 1.92
N SER A 114 14.18 6.71 1.72
CA SER A 114 15.15 7.59 1.08
C SER A 114 14.69 8.07 -0.30
N LYS A 115 14.05 7.20 -1.09
CA LYS A 115 13.44 7.56 -2.38
C LYS A 115 12.10 8.26 -2.19
N ALA A 116 11.25 7.83 -1.25
CA ALA A 116 9.95 8.45 -1.03
C ALA A 116 10.04 9.93 -0.64
N LYS A 117 11.04 10.29 0.17
CA LYS A 117 11.31 11.66 0.64
C LYS A 117 11.58 12.65 -0.50
N THR A 118 12.10 12.19 -1.64
CA THR A 118 12.40 13.07 -2.78
C THR A 118 11.13 13.61 -3.46
N TYR A 119 9.98 12.97 -3.23
CA TYR A 119 8.66 13.45 -3.70
C TYR A 119 8.01 14.47 -2.75
N GLY A 120 8.74 14.94 -1.72
CA GLY A 120 8.35 16.02 -0.83
C GLY A 120 7.71 15.58 0.50
N LYS A 121 7.59 16.54 1.44
CA LYS A 121 6.91 16.33 2.75
C LYS A 121 5.43 15.96 2.58
N LYS A 122 4.80 16.46 1.51
CA LYS A 122 3.52 16.00 1.02
C LYS A 122 3.81 15.08 -0.15
N PHE A 123 3.70 13.78 0.04
CA PHE A 123 3.97 12.79 -0.99
C PHE A 123 3.08 13.04 -2.20
N ASN A 124 3.67 13.44 -3.33
CA ASN A 124 2.95 13.87 -4.52
C ASN A 124 2.75 12.71 -5.50
N MET A 125 1.52 12.21 -5.59
CA MET A 125 1.22 11.06 -6.46
C MET A 125 1.30 11.35 -7.94
N ARG A 126 1.12 12.59 -8.38
CA ARG A 126 1.24 12.92 -9.81
C ARG A 126 2.65 12.67 -10.31
N MET A 127 3.64 13.11 -9.53
CA MET A 127 5.06 12.88 -9.85
C MET A 127 5.41 11.39 -9.81
N VAL A 128 4.87 10.67 -8.84
CA VAL A 128 5.13 9.23 -8.67
C VAL A 128 4.53 8.41 -9.82
N ALA A 129 3.31 8.72 -10.24
CA ALA A 129 2.58 8.01 -11.29
C ALA A 129 3.19 8.20 -12.69
N GLN A 130 3.98 9.26 -12.91
CA GLN A 130 4.72 9.46 -14.16
C GLN A 130 5.92 8.48 -14.28
N GLY A 131 6.41 7.92 -13.17
CA GLY A 131 7.47 6.91 -13.19
C GLY A 131 6.90 5.49 -13.11
N LEU A 132 6.79 4.80 -14.26
CA LEU A 132 6.29 3.41 -14.30
C LEU A 132 7.10 2.45 -13.41
N SER A 133 8.40 2.69 -13.22
CA SER A 133 9.29 1.88 -12.37
C SER A 133 8.99 1.96 -10.86
N ASN A 134 7.99 2.74 -10.45
CA ASN A 134 7.59 2.92 -9.07
C ASN A 134 6.43 2.01 -8.64
N ILE A 135 5.77 1.37 -9.61
CA ILE A 135 4.63 0.50 -9.36
C ILE A 135 5.16 -0.88 -8.96
N LEU A 136 4.73 -1.37 -7.81
CA LEU A 136 5.01 -2.75 -7.39
C LEU A 136 4.10 -3.71 -8.15
N PHE A 137 2.78 -3.50 -8.08
CA PHE A 137 1.79 -4.27 -8.82
C PHE A 137 0.47 -3.51 -8.99
N LYS A 138 -0.40 -4.04 -9.86
CA LYS A 138 -1.79 -3.60 -10.05
C LYS A 138 -2.73 -4.77 -9.88
N ILE A 139 -3.89 -4.52 -9.27
CA ILE A 139 -5.03 -5.45 -9.22
C ILE A 139 -6.16 -4.82 -10.02
N MET A 140 -6.76 -5.61 -10.91
CA MET A 140 -8.01 -5.27 -11.58
C MET A 140 -9.14 -6.08 -10.93
N PHE A 141 -10.20 -5.40 -10.55
CA PHE A 141 -11.44 -5.96 -10.07
C PHE A 141 -12.44 -5.91 -11.21
N GLU A 142 -12.74 -7.07 -11.77
CA GLU A 142 -13.83 -7.19 -12.72
C GLU A 142 -15.16 -6.96 -11.99
N PRO A 143 -16.12 -6.24 -12.61
CA PRO A 143 -17.44 -6.11 -12.02
C PRO A 143 -18.04 -7.51 -11.83
N TYR A 144 -18.61 -7.75 -10.65
CA TYR A 144 -19.39 -8.97 -10.43
C TYR A 144 -20.51 -9.05 -11.49
N PRO A 145 -20.85 -10.26 -11.98
CA PRO A 145 -22.09 -10.46 -12.71
C PRO A 145 -23.23 -9.82 -11.93
N GLN A 146 -24.17 -9.17 -12.63
CA GLN A 146 -25.28 -8.51 -11.94
C GLN A 146 -25.98 -9.54 -11.05
N LEU A 147 -26.33 -9.16 -9.81
CA LEU A 147 -26.99 -10.04 -8.82
C LEU A 147 -28.26 -10.76 -9.32
N ARG A 148 -28.77 -10.43 -10.51
CA ARG A 148 -29.81 -11.20 -11.22
C ARG A 148 -29.35 -12.61 -11.56
N ASP A 149 -28.06 -12.82 -11.83
CA ASP A 149 -27.49 -14.12 -12.20
C ASP A 149 -27.31 -15.05 -10.98
N TRP A 150 -27.41 -14.51 -9.76
CA TRP A 150 -27.35 -15.29 -8.51
C TRP A 150 -28.73 -15.80 -8.05
N ARG A 151 -29.80 -15.46 -8.77
CA ARG A 151 -31.17 -15.95 -8.51
C ARG A 151 -31.52 -17.24 -9.24
N VAL A 152 -30.57 -17.88 -9.93
CA VAL A 152 -30.81 -19.13 -10.66
C VAL A 152 -30.20 -20.30 -9.90
N THR A 153 -30.82 -20.66 -8.78
CA THR A 153 -30.87 -22.02 -8.23
C THR A 153 -31.74 -22.00 -6.97
N ASN A 154 -33.05 -22.08 -7.16
CA ASN A 154 -33.99 -22.69 -6.21
C ASN A 154 -35.08 -23.36 -7.02
#